data_AF-A0A8H4VX39-F1
#
_entry.id   AF-A0A8H4VX39-F1
#
_cell.length_a   1.000
_cell.length_b   1.000
_cell.length_c   1.000
_cell.angle_alpha   90.00
_cell.angle_beta   90.00
_cell.angle_gamma   90.00
#
_symmetry.space_group_name_H-M   'P 1'
#
loop_
_entity.id
_entity.type
_entity.pdbx_description
1 polymer ?
#
loop_
_entity_poly.entity_id
_entity_poly.type
_entity_poly.pdbx_seq_one_letter_code
_entity_poly.pdbx_strand_id
1 'polypeptide(L)'
;MYTTGRQGGLEVEASKTGSVYTNCDLLLSADAVPDSTVSLFRSAQISSNPWKACMPPSRGSTLGVRVSYVKVHRTFGQMIQMIFSPAGWAHLCPLDTRAWCYQERRMAPRILHFGVDELHWDCMGEVRCQCGVFGPDPGRMAFKGDRIRQ
;
A
#
# COMPACT_ATOMS: atom_id res chain seq x y z
N MET A 1 50.47 1.28 8.36
CA MET A 1 49.68 0.23 9.01
C MET A 1 48.24 0.71 9.04
N TYR A 2 47.41 0.32 8.07
CA TYR A 2 45.99 0.64 8.04
C TYR A 2 45.20 -0.58 8.50
N THR A 3 44.38 -0.38 9.52
CA THR A 3 43.61 -1.41 10.20
C THR A 3 42.57 -2.04 9.27
N THR A 4 42.61 -3.36 9.24
CA THR A 4 41.58 -4.28 8.76
C THR A 4 40.22 -3.99 9.40
N GLY A 5 39.40 -3.18 8.72
CA GLY A 5 38.05 -2.84 9.15
C GLY A 5 36.98 -3.81 8.63
N ARG A 6 36.72 -4.87 9.42
CA ARG A 6 35.40 -5.49 9.61
C ARG A 6 34.69 -6.12 8.38
N GLN A 7 35.31 -7.13 7.77
CA GLN A 7 34.62 -8.02 6.81
C GLN A 7 33.61 -9.00 7.45
N GLY A 8 33.49 -9.07 8.78
CA GLY A 8 32.60 -10.03 9.48
C GLY A 8 31.30 -9.46 10.09
N GLY A 9 30.99 -8.17 9.90
CA GLY A 9 29.81 -7.56 10.55
C GLY A 9 28.48 -7.92 9.88
N LEU A 10 28.45 -7.96 8.55
CA LEU A 10 27.22 -8.17 7.78
C LEU A 10 26.65 -9.58 7.94
N GLU A 11 27.50 -10.61 7.95
CA GLU A 11 27.06 -12.00 8.13
C GLU A 11 26.45 -12.24 9.51
N VAL A 12 27.07 -11.67 10.55
CA VAL A 12 26.57 -11.76 11.92
C VAL A 12 25.24 -11.05 12.06
N GLU A 13 25.08 -9.85 11.49
CA GLU A 13 23.79 -9.14 11.53
C GLU A 13 22.73 -9.79 10.64
N ALA A 14 23.11 -10.32 9.48
CA ALA A 14 22.22 -11.09 8.60
C ALA A 14 21.75 -12.41 9.24
N SER A 15 22.53 -13.02 10.13
CA SER A 15 22.07 -14.21 10.87
C SER A 15 20.94 -13.89 11.85
N LYS A 16 20.81 -12.62 12.27
CA LYS A 16 19.80 -12.17 13.25
C LYS A 16 18.51 -11.69 12.61
N THR A 17 18.53 -11.26 11.35
CA THR A 17 17.37 -10.63 10.68
C THR A 17 16.12 -11.51 10.76
N GLY A 18 16.26 -12.84 10.59
CA GLY A 18 15.14 -13.76 10.74
C GLY A 18 14.43 -13.65 12.09
N SER A 19 15.21 -13.64 13.18
CA SER A 19 14.68 -13.51 14.54
C SER A 19 14.12 -12.10 14.83
N VAL A 20 14.71 -11.06 14.23
CA VAL A 20 14.27 -9.67 14.41
C VAL A 20 12.89 -9.46 13.80
N TYR A 21 12.70 -9.88 12.55
CA TYR A 21 11.42 -9.69 11.85
C TYR A 21 10.33 -10.63 12.39
N THR A 22 10.66 -11.89 12.71
CA THR A 22 9.65 -12.83 13.22
C THR A 22 9.09 -12.42 14.58
N ASN A 23 9.92 -11.80 15.43
CA ASN A 23 9.52 -11.39 16.79
C ASN A 23 9.12 -9.92 16.89
N CYS A 24 9.04 -9.18 15.77
CA CYS A 24 8.56 -7.80 15.84
C CYS A 24 7.04 -7.77 16.07
N ASP A 25 6.55 -6.84 16.90
CA ASP A 25 5.11 -6.67 17.09
C ASP A 25 4.44 -6.08 15.84
N LEU A 26 5.17 -5.21 15.15
CA LEU A 26 4.75 -4.46 13.98
C LEU A 26 5.96 -4.04 13.15
N LEU A 27 5.90 -4.32 11.84
CA LEU A 27 6.81 -3.75 10.85
C LEU A 27 6.18 -2.51 10.21
N LEU A 28 6.93 -1.41 10.12
CA LEU A 28 6.50 -0.21 9.38
C LEU A 28 7.14 -0.23 7.99
N SER A 29 6.33 -0.14 6.94
CA SER A 29 6.78 -0.26 5.55
C SER A 29 6.55 1.04 4.78
N ALA A 30 7.62 1.66 4.30
CA ALA A 30 7.60 2.95 3.60
C ALA A 30 7.41 2.76 2.08
N ASP A 31 6.29 2.19 1.68
CA ASP A 31 6.14 1.62 0.34
C ASP A 31 6.21 2.63 -0.79
N ALA A 32 5.56 3.78 -0.61
CA ALA A 32 5.49 4.84 -1.61
C ALA A 32 6.77 5.70 -1.66
N VAL A 33 7.79 5.34 -0.88
CA VAL A 33 8.99 6.15 -0.67
C VAL A 33 10.19 5.42 -1.28
N PRO A 34 10.88 6.02 -2.26
CA PRO A 34 12.01 5.37 -2.91
C PRO A 34 13.28 5.39 -2.05
N ASP A 35 13.45 6.36 -1.14
CA ASP A 35 14.63 6.55 -0.31
C ASP A 35 14.32 7.35 0.97
N SER A 36 15.32 7.54 1.84
CA SER A 36 15.14 8.24 3.11
C SER A 36 15.06 9.77 3.00
N THR A 37 15.01 10.34 1.79
CA THR A 37 14.97 11.80 1.60
C THR A 37 13.57 12.38 1.65
N VAL A 38 12.54 11.55 1.47
CA VAL A 38 11.15 11.96 1.48
C VAL A 38 10.41 11.44 2.72
N SER A 39 9.41 12.19 3.15
CA SER A 39 8.58 11.83 4.29
C SER A 39 7.74 10.58 4.01
N LEU A 40 7.58 9.77 5.06
CA LEU A 40 6.70 8.61 5.11
C LEU A 40 5.21 9.00 4.94
N PHE A 41 4.83 10.18 5.43
CA PHE A 41 3.44 10.62 5.46
C PHE A 41 3.11 11.40 4.20
N ARG A 42 2.47 10.74 3.23
CA ARG A 42 1.86 11.42 2.08
C ARG A 42 0.47 11.92 2.47
N SER A 43 0.14 13.16 2.08
CA SER A 43 -1.20 13.70 2.33
C SER A 43 -2.21 12.96 1.46
N ALA A 44 -3.02 12.12 2.10
CA ALA A 44 -4.13 11.39 1.49
C ALA A 44 -5.36 12.29 1.24
N GLN A 45 -5.20 13.61 1.11
CA GLN A 45 -6.26 14.54 0.73
C GLN A 45 -6.60 14.44 -0.76
N ILE A 46 -6.81 13.22 -1.25
CA ILE A 46 -7.53 13.02 -2.50
C ILE A 46 -8.99 13.25 -2.15
N SER A 47 -9.42 14.50 -2.28
CA SER A 47 -10.83 14.85 -2.15
C SER A 47 -11.58 13.93 -3.12
N SER A 48 -12.35 13.00 -2.60
CA SER A 48 -13.27 12.16 -3.37
C SER A 48 -14.45 12.95 -3.92
N ASN A 49 -14.31 14.29 -4.00
CA ASN A 49 -15.30 15.18 -4.55
C ASN A 49 -15.60 14.70 -5.96
N PRO A 50 -16.82 14.21 -6.19
CA PRO A 50 -17.13 13.63 -7.46
C PRO A 50 -17.12 14.71 -8.52
N TRP A 51 -16.34 14.49 -9.57
CA TRP A 51 -16.40 15.33 -10.74
C TRP A 51 -17.75 15.10 -11.41
N LYS A 52 -18.53 16.17 -11.55
CA LYS A 52 -19.79 16.14 -12.30
C LYS A 52 -19.45 16.22 -13.79
N ALA A 53 -19.49 15.10 -14.49
CA ALA A 53 -19.46 15.11 -15.95
C ALA A 53 -20.87 15.39 -16.48
N CYS A 54 -21.03 16.46 -17.26
CA CYS A 54 -22.26 16.70 -18.03
C CYS A 54 -22.04 16.11 -19.43
N MET A 55 -22.76 15.04 -19.76
CA MET A 55 -22.78 14.54 -21.13
C MET A 55 -23.60 15.51 -22.01
N PRO A 56 -23.21 15.75 -23.28
CA PRO A 56 -24.04 16.50 -24.22
C PRO A 56 -25.44 15.89 -24.29
N PRO A 57 -26.51 16.70 -24.40
CA PRO A 57 -27.87 16.20 -24.36
C PRO A 57 -28.17 15.34 -25.61
N SER A 58 -27.95 14.02 -25.53
CA SER A 58 -28.58 13.08 -26.46
C SER A 58 -30.01 12.86 -25.98
N ARG A 59 -30.98 13.54 -26.61
CA ARG A 59 -32.43 13.32 -26.44
C ARG A 59 -32.97 13.36 -24.98
N GLY A 60 -32.68 14.44 -24.26
CA GLY A 60 -33.59 14.93 -23.20
C GLY A 60 -33.37 14.42 -21.76
N SER A 61 -32.29 13.71 -21.45
CA SER A 61 -31.98 13.33 -20.06
C SER A 61 -30.51 13.57 -19.70
N THR A 62 -30.27 14.43 -18.71
CA THR A 62 -28.94 14.64 -18.13
C THR A 62 -28.65 13.50 -17.14
N LEU A 63 -27.80 12.54 -17.51
CA LEU A 63 -27.33 11.51 -16.59
C LEU A 63 -26.16 12.08 -15.76
N GLY A 64 -26.36 12.25 -14.46
CA GLY A 64 -25.28 12.65 -13.56
C GLY A 64 -24.32 11.49 -13.31
N VAL A 65 -23.15 11.52 -13.93
CA VAL A 65 -22.09 10.55 -13.66
C VAL A 65 -21.26 11.02 -12.47
N ARG A 66 -21.09 10.14 -11.48
CA ARG A 66 -20.23 10.34 -10.32
C ARG A 66 -18.90 9.63 -10.58
N VAL A 67 -17.84 10.38 -10.88
CA VAL A 67 -16.49 9.80 -11.03
C VAL A 67 -15.71 10.02 -9.74
N SER A 68 -15.10 8.96 -9.23
CA SER A 68 -14.24 8.98 -8.06
C SER A 68 -12.86 8.40 -8.41
N TYR A 69 -11.81 8.97 -7.81
CA TYR A 69 -10.48 8.38 -7.86
C TYR A 69 -10.47 7.03 -7.12
N VAL A 70 -9.98 5.99 -7.78
CA VAL A 70 -9.79 4.67 -7.16
C VAL A 70 -8.43 4.67 -6.50
N LYS A 71 -8.43 4.55 -5.17
CA LYS A 71 -7.18 4.47 -4.39
C LYS A 71 -6.41 3.20 -4.71
N VAL A 72 -5.09 3.26 -4.55
CA VAL A 72 -4.26 2.06 -4.63
C VAL A 72 -4.50 1.18 -3.39
N HIS A 73 -5.03 -0.04 -3.59
CA HIS A 73 -5.40 -0.99 -2.54
C HIS A 73 -4.54 -2.26 -2.53
N ARG A 74 -3.67 -2.49 -1.52
CA ARG A 74 -2.94 -3.76 -1.36
C ARG A 74 -3.89 -4.94 -1.07
N THR A 75 -4.52 -5.50 -2.09
CA THR A 75 -5.41 -6.68 -2.00
C THR A 75 -4.90 -7.78 -2.92
N PHE A 76 -5.46 -8.99 -2.82
CA PHE A 76 -5.13 -10.10 -3.73
C PHE A 76 -5.25 -9.71 -5.22
N GLY A 77 -6.18 -8.80 -5.56
CA GLY A 77 -6.34 -8.25 -6.91
C GLY A 77 -5.16 -7.39 -7.40
N GLN A 78 -4.32 -6.85 -6.50
CA GLN A 78 -3.11 -6.11 -6.88
C GLN A 78 -1.87 -6.99 -7.06
N MET A 79 -1.85 -8.25 -6.58
CA MET A 79 -0.82 -9.19 -7.00
C MET A 79 -0.84 -9.40 -8.52
N ILE A 80 -2.03 -9.36 -9.13
CA ILE A 80 -2.17 -9.36 -10.59
C ILE A 80 -1.46 -8.13 -11.20
N GLN A 81 -1.61 -6.92 -10.63
CA GLN A 81 -0.90 -5.75 -11.16
C GLN A 81 0.62 -5.84 -11.03
N MET A 82 1.13 -6.42 -9.93
CA MET A 82 2.57 -6.67 -9.78
C MET A 82 3.10 -7.61 -10.88
N ILE A 83 2.31 -8.61 -11.28
CA ILE A 83 2.69 -9.60 -12.29
C ILE A 83 2.54 -9.07 -13.72
N PHE A 84 1.41 -8.42 -14.03
CA PHE A 84 1.06 -8.00 -15.39
C PHE A 84 1.46 -6.55 -15.74
N SER A 85 1.83 -5.73 -14.75
CA SER A 85 2.38 -4.37 -14.96
C SER A 85 3.49 -4.03 -13.95
N PRO A 86 4.67 -4.68 -14.05
CA PRO A 86 5.76 -4.49 -13.08
C PRO A 86 6.24 -3.04 -12.99
N ALA A 87 6.28 -2.33 -14.12
CA ALA A 87 6.69 -0.93 -14.16
C ALA A 87 5.69 0.00 -13.44
N GLY A 88 4.39 -0.26 -13.60
CA GLY A 88 3.36 0.49 -12.87
C GLY A 88 3.44 0.25 -11.38
N TRP A 89 3.66 -1.00 -10.97
CA TRP A 89 3.84 -1.35 -9.57
C TRP A 89 5.09 -0.73 -8.95
N ALA A 90 6.22 -0.77 -9.65
CA ALA A 90 7.48 -0.16 -9.19
C ALA A 90 7.36 1.35 -8.94
N HIS A 91 6.51 2.04 -9.71
CA HIS A 91 6.23 3.46 -9.49
C HIS A 91 5.38 3.71 -8.23
N LEU A 92 4.41 2.85 -7.94
CA LEU A 92 3.52 3.00 -6.79
C LEU A 92 4.15 2.52 -5.48
N CYS A 93 4.95 1.46 -5.57
CA CYS A 93 5.57 0.75 -4.45
C CYS A 93 7.06 0.50 -4.74
N PRO A 94 7.91 1.54 -4.86
CA PRO A 94 9.33 1.38 -5.13
C PRO A 94 10.05 0.47 -4.12
N LEU A 95 9.60 0.43 -2.86
CA LEU A 95 10.17 -0.45 -1.84
C LEU A 95 10.07 -1.94 -2.22
N ASP A 96 9.00 -2.33 -2.91
CA ASP A 96 8.75 -3.72 -3.31
C ASP A 96 9.74 -4.21 -4.39
N THR A 97 10.47 -3.30 -5.05
CA THR A 97 11.51 -3.65 -6.04
C THR A 97 12.80 -4.16 -5.40
N ARG A 98 12.96 -3.97 -4.09
CA ARG A 98 14.14 -4.41 -3.33
C ARG A 98 13.93 -5.85 -2.85
N ALA A 99 14.74 -6.77 -3.35
CA ALA A 99 14.59 -8.20 -3.06
C ALA A 99 14.59 -8.52 -1.55
N TRP A 100 15.40 -7.81 -0.76
CA TRP A 100 15.45 -8.01 0.70
C TRP A 100 14.13 -7.60 1.38
N CYS A 101 13.42 -6.57 0.91
CA CYS A 101 12.14 -6.16 1.48
C CYS A 101 11.05 -7.25 1.36
N TYR A 102 11.19 -8.19 0.42
CA TYR A 102 10.30 -9.37 0.40
C TYR A 102 10.55 -10.29 1.61
N GLN A 103 11.81 -10.50 1.97
CA GLN A 103 12.18 -11.33 3.12
C GLN A 103 11.65 -10.71 4.43
N GLU A 104 11.84 -9.39 4.61
CA GLU A 104 11.38 -8.66 5.80
C GLU A 104 9.87 -8.78 6.00
N ARG A 105 9.10 -8.55 4.93
CA ARG A 105 7.63 -8.63 4.95
C ARG A 105 7.14 -10.05 5.20
N ARG A 106 7.78 -11.06 4.61
CA ARG A 106 7.32 -12.45 4.77
C ARG A 106 7.49 -12.99 6.20
N MET A 107 8.44 -12.43 6.94
CA MET A 107 8.77 -12.84 8.30
C MET A 107 8.01 -12.05 9.37
N ALA A 108 7.65 -10.79 9.10
CA ALA A 108 6.91 -9.98 10.05
C ALA A 108 5.47 -10.50 10.25
N PRO A 109 4.97 -10.62 11.50
CA PRO A 109 3.62 -11.10 11.75
C PRO A 109 2.53 -10.09 11.36
N ARG A 110 2.87 -8.79 11.39
CA ARG A 110 2.01 -7.64 11.08
C ARG A 110 2.82 -6.54 10.44
N ILE A 111 2.26 -5.89 9.43
CA ILE A 111 2.90 -4.81 8.68
C ILE A 111 1.92 -3.67 8.50
N LEU A 112 2.37 -2.45 8.81
CA LEU A 112 1.67 -1.23 8.45
C LEU A 112 2.38 -0.58 7.27
N HIS A 113 1.70 -0.60 6.13
CA HIS A 113 2.13 -0.05 4.87
C HIS A 113 1.74 1.41 4.75
N PHE A 114 2.73 2.26 4.48
CA PHE A 114 2.57 3.65 4.09
C PHE A 114 2.56 3.73 2.56
N GLY A 115 1.38 3.50 2.00
CA GLY A 115 1.13 3.57 0.57
C GLY A 115 1.04 5.00 0.05
N VAL A 116 0.79 5.12 -1.27
CA VAL A 116 0.75 6.42 -1.94
C VAL A 116 -0.48 7.25 -1.55
N ASP A 117 -1.63 6.60 -1.35
CA ASP A 117 -2.93 7.26 -1.12
C ASP A 117 -3.57 6.96 0.24
N GLU A 118 -3.11 5.91 0.92
CA GLU A 118 -3.68 5.44 2.17
C GLU A 118 -2.74 4.48 2.92
N LEU A 119 -3.11 4.19 4.17
CA LEU A 119 -2.47 3.14 4.97
C LEU A 119 -3.08 1.78 4.65
N HIS A 120 -2.23 0.75 4.62
CA HIS A 120 -2.68 -0.65 4.54
C HIS A 120 -2.14 -1.44 5.72
N TRP A 121 -3.01 -2.22 6.34
CA TRP A 121 -2.67 -3.19 7.38
C TRP A 121 -2.57 -4.57 6.75
N ASP A 122 -1.43 -5.24 6.87
CA ASP A 122 -1.21 -6.60 6.41
C ASP A 122 -0.85 -7.49 7.60
N CYS A 123 -1.52 -8.63 7.74
CA CYS A 123 -1.18 -9.67 8.69
C CYS A 123 -1.39 -11.05 8.08
N MET A 124 -0.98 -12.09 8.80
CA MET A 124 -1.06 -13.49 8.34
C MET A 124 -2.47 -13.98 7.95
N GLY A 125 -3.53 -13.27 8.35
CA GLY A 125 -4.91 -13.64 8.05
C GLY A 125 -5.68 -12.68 7.14
N GLU A 126 -5.26 -11.42 7.02
CA GLU A 126 -6.01 -10.42 6.26
C GLU A 126 -5.16 -9.22 5.86
N VAL A 127 -5.60 -8.54 4.79
CA VAL A 127 -5.10 -7.21 4.42
C VAL A 127 -6.26 -6.23 4.43
N ARG A 128 -6.14 -5.13 5.18
CA ARG A 128 -7.15 -4.07 5.31
C ARG A 128 -6.61 -2.75 4.81
N CYS A 129 -7.42 -2.02 4.05
CA CYS A 129 -7.10 -0.66 3.60
C CYS A 129 -7.78 0.37 4.53
N GLN A 130 -7.19 1.56 4.69
CA GLN A 130 -7.82 2.65 5.47
C GLN A 130 -9.22 3.02 4.96
N CYS A 131 -9.47 2.89 3.66
CA CYS A 131 -10.78 3.11 3.06
C CYS A 131 -11.83 2.03 3.38
N GLY A 132 -11.44 0.89 3.94
CA GLY A 132 -12.32 -0.24 4.26
C GLY A 132 -12.81 -1.04 3.05
N VAL A 133 -12.25 -0.83 1.85
CA VAL A 133 -12.60 -1.60 0.65
C VAL A 133 -11.88 -2.95 0.67
N PHE A 134 -12.64 -4.05 0.56
CA PHE A 134 -12.13 -5.41 0.49
C PHE A 134 -12.47 -6.04 -0.87
N GLY A 135 -11.46 -6.20 -1.72
CA GLY A 135 -11.56 -6.96 -2.99
C GLY A 135 -12.13 -6.17 -4.19
N PRO A 136 -12.01 -6.74 -5.41
CA PRO A 136 -12.49 -6.11 -6.63
C PRO A 136 -13.97 -6.40 -6.76
N ASP A 137 -14.82 -5.61 -6.13
CA ASP A 137 -16.23 -5.63 -6.47
C ASP A 137 -16.55 -4.39 -7.32
N PRO A 138 -16.56 -4.49 -8.67
CA PRO A 138 -17.06 -3.42 -9.53
C PRO A 138 -18.57 -3.18 -9.34
N GLY A 139 -19.26 -3.95 -8.48
CA GLY A 139 -20.72 -3.91 -8.34
C GLY A 139 -21.29 -3.71 -6.94
N ARG A 140 -20.52 -3.77 -5.84
CA ARG A 140 -21.08 -3.57 -4.49
C ARG A 140 -20.97 -2.14 -4.00
N MET A 141 -22.12 -1.46 -4.10
CA MET A 141 -22.52 -0.33 -3.27
C MET A 141 -21.94 -0.43 -1.86
N ALA A 142 -21.27 0.64 -1.46
CA ALA A 142 -20.74 0.85 -0.12
C ALA A 142 -21.70 0.34 0.96
N PHE A 143 -21.16 -0.48 1.87
CA PHE A 143 -21.81 -0.71 3.15
C PHE A 143 -22.06 0.65 3.80
N LYS A 144 -23.34 0.88 4.11
CA LYS A 144 -23.81 2.03 4.87
C LYS A 144 -23.14 1.94 6.24
N GLY A 145 -22.07 2.71 6.43
CA GLY A 145 -21.45 2.90 7.73
C GLY A 145 -22.47 3.56 8.64
N ASP A 146 -23.02 2.80 9.58
CA ASP A 146 -23.70 3.38 10.72
C ASP A 146 -22.69 4.23 11.47
N ARG A 147 -23.04 5.52 11.61
CA ARG A 147 -22.34 6.48 12.43
C ARG A 147 -22.17 5.91 13.83
N ILE A 148 -20.93 5.67 14.25
CA ILE A 148 -20.61 5.64 15.68
C ILE A 148 -20.91 7.05 16.19
N ARG A 149 -22.03 7.19 16.90
CA ARG A 149 -22.38 8.40 17.64
C ARG A 149 -21.36 8.55 18.78
N GLN A 150 -20.67 9.68 18.81
CA GLN A 150 -20.14 10.25 20.05
C GLN A 150 -21.31 10.76 20.88
#